data_AF-A0A3N5QSE9-F1
#
_entry.id   AF-A0A3N5QSE9-F1
#
_cell.length_a   1.000
_cell.length_b   1.000
_cell.length_c   1.000
_cell.angle_alpha   90.00
_cell.angle_beta   90.00
_cell.angle_gamma   90.00
#
_symmetry.space_group_name_H-M   'P 1'
#
loop_
_entity.id
_entity.type
_entity.pdbx_description
1 polymer ?
#
loop_
_entity_poly.entity_id
_entity_poly.type
_entity_poly.pdbx_seq_one_letter_code
_entity_poly.pdbx_strand_id
1 'polypeptide(L)'
;TTTNRLTPLKKSMQVDLCEVGYFLKQTEDQESLTLWRRDSPVLDENLEEGGQAYELVRGVSALEIAYQGPDGQETDSWDTTVDDQEKQVLPVLIRIQLTLQDDQGKNHVFMTAVHPRLAQRSEQ
;
A
#
# COMPACT_ATOMS: atom_id res chain seq x y z
N THR A 1 -5.07 -37.03 40.97
CA THR A 1 -4.34 -35.76 40.86
C THR A 1 -3.43 -35.84 39.65
N THR A 2 -3.80 -35.20 38.55
CA THR A 2 -2.97 -35.15 37.34
C THR A 2 -2.79 -33.69 36.96
N THR A 3 -1.57 -33.18 37.12
CA THR A 3 -1.24 -31.78 36.86
C THR A 3 -0.74 -31.67 35.43
N ASN A 4 -1.58 -31.17 34.53
CA ASN A 4 -1.12 -30.73 33.21
C ASN A 4 -0.28 -29.45 33.39
N ARG A 5 1.02 -29.55 33.14
CA ARG A 5 1.86 -28.37 32.94
C ARG A 5 1.55 -27.83 31.54
N LEU A 6 0.77 -26.76 31.48
CA LEU A 6 0.71 -25.91 30.31
C LEU A 6 2.06 -25.19 30.21
N THR A 7 2.86 -25.54 29.20
CA THR A 7 4.00 -24.74 28.78
C THR A 7 3.47 -23.35 28.41
N PRO A 8 4.07 -22.23 28.87
CA PRO A 8 3.64 -20.92 28.41
C PRO A 8 3.93 -20.87 26.91
N LEU A 9 2.87 -20.76 26.10
CA LEU A 9 2.99 -20.28 24.74
C LEU A 9 3.76 -18.97 24.82
N LYS A 10 4.94 -18.93 24.21
CA LYS A 10 5.72 -17.72 24.00
C LYS A 10 4.72 -16.70 23.45
N LYS A 11 4.40 -15.67 24.25
CA LYS A 11 3.56 -14.57 23.80
C LYS A 11 4.33 -13.94 22.65
N SER A 12 4.03 -14.37 21.41
CA SER A 12 4.47 -13.64 20.24
C SER A 12 4.00 -12.21 20.46
N MET A 13 4.87 -11.24 20.24
CA MET A 13 4.40 -9.87 20.10
C MET A 13 3.32 -9.94 19.02
N GLN A 14 2.07 -9.85 19.42
CA GLN A 14 0.96 -9.64 18.50
C GLN A 14 1.16 -8.19 18.06
N VAL A 15 2.03 -8.01 17.07
CA VAL A 15 2.20 -6.72 16.42
C VAL A 15 0.93 -6.54 15.62
N ASP A 16 0.22 -5.43 15.83
CA ASP A 16 -0.98 -5.07 15.09
C ASP A 16 -0.58 -4.53 13.71
N LEU A 17 0.22 -5.32 13.00
CA LEU A 17 0.73 -5.05 11.67
C LEU A 17 -0.02 -5.94 10.68
N CYS A 18 -0.36 -5.37 9.55
CA CYS A 18 -0.90 -6.08 8.41
C CYS A 18 -0.23 -5.55 7.13
N GLU A 19 -0.21 -6.39 6.11
CA GLU A 19 0.11 -5.95 4.77
C GLU A 19 -1.14 -5.40 4.11
N VAL A 20 -0.99 -4.24 3.46
CA VAL A 20 -2.05 -3.65 2.64
C VAL A 20 -1.55 -3.42 1.22
N GLY A 21 -2.38 -3.77 0.25
CA GLY A 21 -2.09 -3.60 -1.18
C GLY A 21 -3.22 -2.87 -1.88
N TYR A 22 -2.90 -2.09 -2.90
CA TYR A 22 -3.88 -1.47 -3.78
C TYR A 22 -3.57 -1.87 -5.22
N PHE A 23 -4.58 -2.30 -5.96
CA PHE A 23 -4.39 -2.73 -7.34
C PHE A 23 -5.62 -2.45 -8.19
N LEU A 24 -5.39 -2.34 -9.51
CA LEU A 24 -6.45 -2.17 -10.50
C LEU A 24 -6.80 -3.53 -11.11
N LYS A 25 -8.10 -3.80 -11.22
CA LYS A 25 -8.63 -4.92 -12.02
C LYS A 25 -9.54 -4.37 -13.09
N GLN A 26 -9.46 -4.95 -14.28
CA GLN A 26 -10.39 -4.66 -15.35
C GLN A 26 -11.77 -5.23 -15.01
N THR A 27 -12.83 -4.49 -15.35
CA THR A 27 -14.21 -4.95 -15.22
C THR A 27 -14.50 -6.10 -16.18
N GLU A 28 -15.55 -6.88 -15.91
CA GLU A 28 -15.93 -8.03 -16.75
C GLU A 28 -16.22 -7.63 -18.21
N ASP A 29 -16.80 -6.43 -18.40
CA ASP A 29 -17.07 -5.83 -19.71
C ASP A 29 -15.84 -5.19 -20.37
N GLN A 30 -14.70 -5.15 -19.67
CA GLN A 30 -13.45 -4.53 -20.10
C GLN A 30 -13.49 -3.02 -20.35
N GLU A 31 -14.58 -2.35 -20.00
CA GLU A 31 -14.80 -0.93 -20.30
C GLU A 31 -14.12 0.00 -19.29
N SER A 32 -13.82 -0.49 -18.08
CA SER A 32 -13.20 0.34 -17.03
C SER A 32 -12.28 -0.45 -16.10
N LEU A 33 -11.53 0.28 -15.26
CA LEU A 33 -10.76 -0.29 -14.17
C LEU A 33 -11.49 -0.07 -12.85
N THR A 34 -11.30 -1.02 -11.94
CA THR A 34 -11.79 -0.98 -10.57
C THR A 34 -10.60 -0.98 -9.63
N LEU A 35 -10.57 -0.04 -8.69
CA LEU A 35 -9.60 -0.01 -7.62
C LEU A 35 -10.04 -0.96 -6.50
N TRP A 36 -9.12 -1.83 -6.11
CA TRP A 36 -9.29 -2.76 -5.01
C TRP A 36 -8.25 -2.48 -3.93
N ARG A 37 -8.63 -2.78 -2.69
CA ARG A 37 -7.73 -2.84 -1.53
C ARG A 37 -7.63 -4.27 -1.04
N ARG A 38 -6.42 -4.73 -0.77
CA ARG A 38 -6.09 -6.02 -0.16
C ARG A 38 -5.60 -5.78 1.26
N ASP A 39 -6.09 -6.58 2.21
CA ASP A 39 -5.58 -6.61 3.59
C ASP A 39 -5.19 -8.05 3.94
N SER A 40 -3.94 -8.25 4.37
CA SER A 40 -3.45 -9.54 4.87
C SER A 40 -2.94 -9.41 6.30
N PRO A 41 -3.46 -10.21 7.26
CA PRO A 41 -2.92 -10.26 8.62
C PRO A 41 -1.64 -11.09 8.73
N VAL A 42 -1.23 -11.76 7.66
CA VAL A 42 0.00 -12.55 7.58
C VAL A 42 1.08 -11.67 6.99
N LEU A 43 2.23 -11.59 7.68
CA LEU A 43 3.43 -10.94 7.19
C LEU A 43 4.33 -12.01 6.57
N ASP A 44 4.54 -11.96 5.27
CA ASP A 44 5.42 -12.88 4.55
C ASP A 44 6.23 -12.17 3.46
N GLU A 45 6.99 -12.92 2.66
CA GLU A 45 7.84 -12.33 1.60
C GLU A 45 7.05 -12.03 0.31
N ASN A 46 5.81 -12.53 0.19
CA ASN A 46 4.94 -12.34 -0.97
C ASN A 46 3.91 -11.23 -0.72
N LEU A 47 4.36 -10.00 -0.92
CA LEU A 47 3.57 -8.78 -0.70
C LEU A 47 2.35 -8.63 -1.65
N GLU A 48 2.19 -9.49 -2.65
CA GLU A 48 1.13 -9.37 -3.67
C GLU A 48 -0.02 -10.36 -3.47
N GLU A 49 0.17 -11.43 -2.70
CA GLU A 49 -0.80 -12.53 -2.57
C GLU A 49 -1.36 -12.71 -1.16
N GLY A 50 -2.43 -13.52 -1.07
CA GLY A 50 -3.11 -13.79 0.21
C GLY A 50 -4.01 -12.65 0.69
N GLY A 51 -4.52 -12.78 1.92
CA GLY A 51 -5.44 -11.81 2.51
C GLY A 51 -6.84 -11.81 1.93
N GLN A 52 -7.55 -10.69 2.12
CA GLN A 52 -8.90 -10.42 1.59
C GLN A 52 -8.87 -9.16 0.74
N ALA A 53 -9.58 -9.18 -0.40
CA ALA A 53 -9.67 -8.04 -1.31
C ALA A 53 -11.07 -7.41 -1.28
N TYR A 54 -11.12 -6.09 -1.29
CA TYR A 54 -12.32 -5.27 -1.20
C TYR A 54 -12.38 -4.30 -2.37
N GLU A 55 -13.51 -4.26 -3.06
CA GLU A 55 -13.78 -3.26 -4.09
C GLU A 55 -13.90 -1.88 -3.44
N LEU A 56 -13.14 -0.89 -3.91
CA LEU A 56 -13.24 0.48 -3.41
C LEU A 56 -14.05 1.38 -4.35
N VAL A 57 -13.69 1.39 -5.63
CA VAL A 57 -14.34 2.27 -6.62
C VAL A 57 -14.13 1.75 -8.04
N ARG A 58 -15.18 1.85 -8.86
CA ARG A 58 -15.18 1.54 -10.31
C ARG A 58 -14.97 2.80 -11.13
N GLY A 59 -14.79 2.65 -12.44
CA GLY A 59 -14.64 3.80 -13.35
C GLY A 59 -13.29 4.50 -13.18
N VAL A 60 -12.26 3.79 -12.73
CA VAL A 60 -10.92 4.34 -12.63
C VAL A 60 -10.33 4.45 -14.03
N SER A 61 -9.97 5.67 -14.42
CA SER A 61 -9.28 5.92 -15.69
C SER A 61 -7.77 6.02 -15.51
N ALA A 62 -7.31 6.48 -14.34
CA ALA A 62 -5.89 6.53 -13.98
C ALA A 62 -5.69 6.47 -12.46
N LEU A 63 -4.61 5.83 -12.04
CA LEU A 63 -4.04 5.91 -10.69
C LEU A 63 -2.55 6.18 -10.84
N GLU A 64 -2.11 7.34 -10.39
CA GLU A 64 -0.71 7.75 -10.44
C GLU A 64 -0.20 7.94 -9.02
N ILE A 65 0.94 7.31 -8.70
CA ILE A 65 1.59 7.46 -7.40
C ILE A 65 3.00 7.96 -7.66
N ALA A 66 3.35 9.07 -6.99
CA ALA A 66 4.68 9.63 -7.03
C ALA A 66 5.27 9.64 -5.62
N TYR A 67 6.54 9.29 -5.52
CA TYR A 67 7.30 9.17 -4.29
C TYR A 67 8.42 10.21 -4.32
N GLN A 68 8.66 10.85 -3.18
CA GLN A 68 9.80 11.76 -3.01
C GLN A 68 10.79 11.16 -2.00
N GLY A 69 12.06 11.11 -2.38
CA GLY A 69 13.15 10.71 -1.50
C GLY A 69 13.63 11.82 -0.56
N PRO A 70 14.53 11.50 0.40
CA PRO A 70 15.13 12.49 1.30
C PRO A 70 15.95 13.57 0.58
N ASP A 71 16.49 13.25 -0.60
CA ASP A 71 17.20 14.18 -1.47
C ASP A 71 16.28 15.17 -2.21
N GLY A 72 14.97 15.00 -2.08
CA GLY A 72 13.96 15.81 -2.75
C GLY A 72 13.64 15.37 -4.17
N GLN A 73 14.27 14.31 -4.68
CA GLN A 73 13.96 13.78 -6.02
C GLN A 73 12.65 12.99 -6.01
N GLU A 74 11.95 13.06 -7.13
CA GLU A 74 10.66 12.42 -7.33
C GLU A 74 10.76 11.27 -8.33
N THR A 75 10.00 10.21 -8.08
CA THR A 75 9.94 9.02 -8.92
C THR A 75 8.55 8.39 -8.89
N ASP A 76 8.17 7.67 -9.93
CA ASP A 76 6.92 6.90 -10.04
C ASP A 76 7.03 5.48 -9.46
N SER A 77 8.22 5.09 -9.00
CA SER A 77 8.48 3.75 -8.44
C SER A 77 9.35 3.83 -7.19
N TRP A 78 9.05 3.01 -6.19
CA TRP A 78 9.83 2.92 -4.97
C TRP A 78 9.97 1.45 -4.57
N ASP A 79 11.20 0.96 -4.51
CA ASP A 79 11.51 -0.44 -4.19
C ASP A 79 12.52 -0.52 -3.03
N THR A 80 12.01 -0.95 -1.88
CA THR A 80 12.81 -1.10 -0.65
C THR A 80 13.51 -2.46 -0.54
N THR A 81 13.35 -3.34 -1.53
CA THR A 81 13.97 -4.68 -1.56
C THR A 81 15.36 -4.68 -2.20
N VAL A 82 15.70 -3.60 -2.92
CA VAL A 82 17.03 -3.43 -3.53
C VAL A 82 18.07 -3.19 -2.43
N ASP A 83 19.21 -3.88 -2.52
CA ASP A 83 20.33 -3.76 -1.58
C ASP A 83 21.14 -2.47 -1.81
N ASP A 84 20.46 -1.35 -1.68
CA ASP A 84 20.97 0.01 -1.72
C ASP A 84 20.49 0.69 -0.44
N GLN A 85 21.43 1.06 0.43
CA GLN A 85 21.12 1.62 1.76
C GLN A 85 20.28 2.91 1.66
N GLU A 86 20.38 3.64 0.53
CA GLU A 86 19.56 4.83 0.27
C GLU A 86 18.13 4.49 -0.18
N LYS A 87 17.85 3.25 -0.60
CA LYS A 87 16.51 2.79 -1.03
C LYS A 87 15.79 1.94 0.00
N GLN A 88 16.48 1.50 1.06
CA GLN A 88 15.86 0.84 2.21
C GLN A 88 15.05 1.81 3.11
N VAL A 89 15.07 3.12 2.82
CA VAL A 89 14.30 4.13 3.54
C VAL A 89 12.92 4.34 2.94
N LEU A 90 11.98 4.78 3.77
CA LEU A 90 10.65 5.18 3.32
C LEU A 90 10.70 6.52 2.57
N PRO A 91 9.84 6.74 1.56
CA PRO A 91 9.72 8.04 0.92
C PRO A 91 9.24 9.11 1.92
N VAL A 92 9.77 10.33 1.81
CA VAL A 92 9.41 11.45 2.70
C VAL A 92 8.07 12.09 2.34
N LEU A 93 7.60 11.89 1.10
CA LEU A 93 6.29 12.31 0.60
C LEU A 93 5.79 11.27 -0.40
N ILE A 94 4.51 10.94 -0.31
CA ILE A 94 3.78 10.14 -1.30
C ILE A 94 2.63 11.00 -1.81
N ARG A 95 2.56 11.22 -3.11
CA ARG A 95 1.41 11.84 -3.77
C ARG A 95 0.64 10.79 -4.53
N ILE A 96 -0.67 10.79 -4.32
CA ILE A 96 -1.60 9.86 -4.95
C ILE A 96 -2.60 10.70 -5.73
N GLN A 97 -2.67 10.45 -7.04
CA GLN A 97 -3.67 11.02 -7.93
C GLN A 97 -4.57 9.90 -8.44
N LEU A 98 -5.87 10.06 -8.27
CA LEU A 98 -6.89 9.14 -8.75
C LEU A 98 -7.79 9.90 -9.72
N THR A 99 -7.88 9.41 -10.95
CA THR A 99 -8.81 9.92 -11.95
C THR A 99 -9.96 8.94 -12.12
N LEU A 100 -11.18 9.42 -11.88
CA LEU A 100 -12.42 8.67 -12.04
C LEU A 100 -13.23 9.24 -13.21
N GLN A 101 -13.80 8.36 -14.02
CA GLN A 101 -14.77 8.71 -15.04
C GLN A 101 -16.19 8.53 -14.49
N ASP A 102 -17.03 9.55 -14.64
CA ASP A 102 -18.45 9.46 -14.31
C ASP A 102 -19.28 8.81 -15.43
N ASP A 103 -20.59 8.65 -15.18
CA ASP A 103 -21.55 8.06 -16.12
C ASP A 103 -21.74 8.86 -17.42
N GLN A 104 -21.29 10.13 -17.45
CA GLN A 104 -21.30 10.98 -18.63
C GLN A 104 -19.96 10.95 -19.39
N GLY A 105 -19.01 10.12 -18.94
CA GLY A 105 -17.69 10.01 -19.53
C GLY A 105 -16.72 11.13 -19.11
N LYS A 106 -17.10 11.98 -18.14
CA LYS A 106 -16.26 13.09 -17.67
C LYS A 106 -15.30 12.62 -16.58
N ASN A 107 -14.06 13.07 -16.68
CA ASN A 107 -13.02 12.77 -15.70
C ASN A 107 -13.05 13.74 -14.51
N HIS A 108 -12.90 13.18 -13.30
CA HIS A 108 -12.74 13.88 -12.04
C HIS A 108 -11.43 13.44 -11.40
N VAL A 109 -10.58 14.42 -11.04
CA VAL A 109 -9.25 14.17 -10.47
C VAL A 109 -9.28 14.44 -8.98
N PHE A 110 -8.85 13.46 -8.19
CA PHE A 110 -8.67 13.55 -6.76
C PHE A 110 -7.19 13.41 -6.43
N MET A 111 -6.68 14.28 -5.56
CA MET A 111 -5.28 14.25 -5.17
C MET A 111 -5.15 14.32 -3.65
N THR A 112 -4.25 13.50 -3.10
CA THR A 112 -3.81 13.62 -1.71
C THR A 112 -2.30 13.48 -1.63
N ALA A 113 -1.72 14.03 -0.57
CA ALA A 113 -0.30 13.96 -0.28
C ALA A 113 -0.12 13.52 1.17
N VAL A 114 0.74 12.53 1.37
CA VAL A 114 0.99 11.90 2.67
C VAL A 114 2.48 12.04 3.00
N HIS A 115 2.77 12.53 4.20
CA HIS A 115 4.11 12.46 4.79
C HIS A 115 4.15 11.29 5.78
N PRO A 116 4.78 10.15 5.44
CA PRO A 116 4.86 9.01 6.34
C PRO A 116 5.61 9.41 7.61
N ARG A 117 5.00 9.21 8.79
CA ARG A 117 5.62 9.62 10.07
C ARG A 117 6.93 8.90 10.38
N LEU A 118 7.13 7.72 9.79
CA LEU A 118 8.33 6.91 9.96
C LEU A 118 9.44 7.27 8.96
N ALA A 119 9.16 8.15 7.99
CA ALA A 119 10.19 8.63 7.08
C ALA A 119 11.22 9.45 7.87
N GLN A 120 12.49 9.06 7.79
CA GLN A 120 13.57 9.83 8.37
C GLN A 120 13.70 11.13 7.59
N ARG A 121 13.42 12.25 8.25
CA ARG A 121 13.76 13.57 7.72
C ARG A 121 15.18 13.89 8.15
N SER A 122 16.02 14.28 7.21
CA SER A 122 17.27 14.97 7.52
C SER A 122 16.92 16.23 8.33
N GLU A 123 17.41 16.30 9.57
CA GLU A 123 17.37 17.56 10.32
C GLU A 123 18.27 18.56 9.60
N GLN A 124 17.70 19.69 9.19
CA GLN A 124 18.44 20.83 8.66
C GLN A 124 19.06 21.65 9.80
#